data_AF-A0A150H3K1-F1
#
_entry.id   AF-A0A150H3K1-F1
#
_cell.length_a   1.000
_cell.length_b   1.000
_cell.length_c   1.000
_cell.angle_alpha   90.00
_cell.angle_beta   90.00
_cell.angle_gamma   90.00
#
_symmetry.space_group_name_H-M   'P 1'
#
loop_
_entity.id
_entity.type
_entity.pdbx_description
1 polymer ?
#
loop_
_entity_poly.entity_id
_entity_poly.type
_entity_poly.pdbx_seq_one_letter_code
_entity_poly.pdbx_strand_id
1 'polypeptide(L)'
;MKPFRQQQQRVACSAAAGDDPYKLLGIERGVDSQEISRAYRVKKYEFRFNKEMLDKVEQAHSTIMLSQFNARLKGKGVSKDVAYADREPLFPWRPKRWDATPKVIMVIGAMQLGMVAYGFQQPALSKTIFCGLIGIAANVMKQNAILPPPKDPDMATEEEAGRASRNFVRGFLLGVLATFAGTLVFSLPEVAVQQFKLTLPTIPGMPNIIVSMKILGAALFNWVMTSFYY
;
A
#
# COMPACT_ATOMS: atom_id res chain seq x y z
N MET A 1 27.17 -24.25 33.95
CA MET A 1 27.04 -23.83 32.54
C MET A 1 27.53 -22.40 32.41
N LYS A 2 28.58 -22.15 31.62
CA LYS A 2 29.13 -20.80 31.39
C LYS A 2 28.25 -20.05 30.37
N PRO A 3 27.92 -18.76 30.58
CA PRO A 3 27.18 -18.00 29.59
C PRO A 3 28.09 -17.73 28.38
N PHE A 4 27.59 -18.10 27.20
CA PHE A 4 28.19 -17.77 25.91
C PHE A 4 28.16 -16.24 25.73
N ARG A 5 29.26 -15.56 26.04
CA ARG A 5 29.50 -14.19 25.57
C ARG A 5 29.76 -14.29 24.07
N GLN A 6 28.73 -14.08 23.26
CA GLN A 6 28.93 -13.68 21.87
C GLN A 6 29.75 -12.39 21.89
N GLN A 7 31.04 -12.51 21.56
CA GLN A 7 31.81 -11.37 21.09
C GLN A 7 31.07 -10.83 19.87
N GLN A 8 30.27 -9.79 20.07
CA GLN A 8 29.93 -8.88 18.99
C GLN A 8 31.28 -8.36 18.47
N GLN A 9 31.74 -8.95 17.36
CA GLN A 9 32.69 -8.30 16.48
C GLN A 9 32.05 -6.97 16.13
N ARG A 10 32.50 -5.91 16.80
CA ARG A 10 32.27 -4.55 16.36
C ARG A 10 32.96 -4.49 15.00
N VAL A 11 32.19 -4.63 13.93
CA VAL A 11 32.61 -4.15 12.61
C VAL A 11 32.75 -2.65 12.79
N ALA A 12 33.95 -2.24 13.18
CA ALA A 12 34.35 -0.86 13.12
C ALA A 12 34.37 -0.52 11.63
N CYS A 13 33.26 0.02 11.12
CA CYS A 13 33.35 0.91 9.99
C CYS A 13 34.35 1.98 10.43
N SER A 14 35.56 1.88 9.88
CA SER A 14 36.59 2.89 10.04
C SER A 14 35.91 4.23 9.81
N ALA A 15 35.85 5.04 10.87
CA ALA A 15 35.60 6.46 10.75
C ALA A 15 36.82 7.02 10.00
N ALA A 16 36.84 6.83 8.68
CA ALA A 16 37.76 7.52 7.80
C ALA A 16 37.39 8.99 7.95
N ALA A 17 38.27 9.73 8.62
CA ALA A 17 38.26 11.17 8.66
C ALA A 17 38.32 11.68 7.21
N GLY A 18 37.17 12.12 6.69
CA GLY A 18 37.04 12.56 5.31
C GLY A 18 35.59 12.93 5.03
N ASP A 19 35.25 14.17 5.39
CA ASP A 19 33.97 14.85 5.17
C ASP A 19 32.76 14.42 6.02
N ASP A 20 31.96 15.43 6.36
CA ASP A 20 30.70 15.27 7.09
C ASP A 20 29.70 14.53 6.18
N PRO A 21 29.16 13.36 6.57
CA PRO A 21 28.34 12.52 5.69
C PRO A 21 27.07 13.23 5.19
N TYR A 22 26.57 14.21 5.96
CA TYR A 22 25.46 15.07 5.57
C TYR A 22 25.83 16.02 4.42
N LYS A 23 27.05 16.56 4.43
CA LYS A 23 27.56 17.43 3.36
C LYS A 23 27.82 16.66 2.06
N LEU A 24 28.32 15.43 2.16
CA LEU A 24 28.55 14.57 0.98
C LEU A 24 27.25 14.27 0.22
N LEU A 25 26.17 14.06 0.96
CA LEU A 25 24.82 13.86 0.40
C LEU A 25 24.10 15.17 0.07
N GLY A 26 24.63 16.32 0.48
CA GLY A 26 24.02 17.63 0.24
C GLY A 26 22.74 17.89 1.03
N ILE A 27 22.64 17.31 2.23
CA ILE A 27 21.46 17.38 3.10
C ILE A 27 21.79 18.06 4.43
N GLU A 28 20.79 18.71 5.03
CA GLU A 28 20.91 19.28 6.37
C GLU A 28 20.84 18.20 7.46
N ARG A 29 21.26 18.54 8.68
CA ARG A 29 21.17 17.63 9.84
C ARG A 29 19.75 17.64 10.41
N GLY A 30 19.17 16.46 10.61
CA GLY A 30 17.82 16.31 11.19
C GLY A 30 16.69 16.20 10.17
N VAL A 31 17.03 16.08 8.88
CA VAL A 31 16.09 15.88 7.79
C VAL A 31 15.46 14.47 7.83
N ASP A 32 14.25 14.35 7.30
CA ASP A 32 13.50 13.09 7.26
C ASP A 32 14.20 11.98 6.44
N SER A 33 13.94 10.73 6.81
CA SER A 33 14.53 9.53 6.19
C SER A 33 14.23 9.42 4.69
N GLN A 34 13.08 9.93 4.23
CA GLN A 34 12.73 9.93 2.80
C GLN A 34 13.64 10.84 1.98
N GLU A 35 14.01 11.99 2.51
CA GLU A 35 14.85 12.97 1.82
C GLU A 35 16.30 12.51 1.76
N ILE A 36 16.80 11.87 2.83
CA ILE A 36 18.10 11.19 2.85
C ILE A 36 18.18 10.12 1.75
N SER A 37 17.13 9.29 1.65
CA SER A 37 17.04 8.23 0.64
C SER A 37 16.99 8.80 -0.80
N ARG A 38 16.32 9.94 -0.98
CA ARG A 38 16.24 10.65 -2.26
C ARG A 38 17.59 11.20 -2.68
N ALA A 39 18.28 11.90 -1.77
CA ALA A 39 19.60 12.46 -2.00
C ALA A 39 20.63 11.37 -2.34
N TYR A 40 20.59 10.25 -1.61
CA TYR A 40 21.40 9.07 -1.91
C TYR A 40 21.16 8.54 -3.33
N ARG A 41 19.91 8.39 -3.75
CA ARG A 41 19.58 7.88 -5.09
C ARG A 41 20.09 8.81 -6.21
N VAL A 42 19.98 10.13 -6.02
CA VAL A 42 20.50 11.12 -6.97
C VAL A 42 22.02 11.04 -7.04
N LYS A 43 22.72 11.04 -5.90
CA LYS A 43 24.19 10.98 -5.83
C LYS A 43 24.74 9.67 -6.38
N LYS A 44 24.05 8.55 -6.14
CA LYS A 44 24.39 7.24 -6.73
C LYS A 44 24.31 7.27 -8.25
N TYR A 45 23.30 7.96 -8.80
CA TYR A 45 23.16 8.11 -10.25
C TYR A 45 24.23 9.04 -10.84
N GLU A 46 24.55 10.15 -10.17
CA GLU A 46 25.59 11.10 -10.57
C GLU A 46 26.98 10.44 -10.63
N PHE A 47 27.34 9.65 -9.62
CA PHE A 47 28.66 9.03 -9.52
C PHE A 47 28.75 7.61 -10.11
N ARG A 48 27.81 7.22 -10.99
CA ARG A 48 27.72 5.86 -11.54
C ARG A 48 28.98 5.36 -12.25
N PHE A 49 29.80 6.26 -12.79
CA PHE A 49 31.04 5.91 -13.50
C PHE A 49 32.29 6.04 -12.64
N ASN A 50 32.18 6.59 -11.41
CA ASN A 50 33.29 6.81 -10.49
C ASN A 50 33.12 5.91 -9.25
N LYS A 51 33.74 4.72 -9.30
CA LYS A 51 33.63 3.69 -8.25
C LYS A 51 34.03 4.20 -6.86
N GLU A 52 35.12 4.97 -6.77
CA GLU A 52 35.62 5.49 -5.50
C GLU A 52 34.67 6.50 -4.83
N MET A 53 33.97 7.32 -5.62
CA MET A 53 32.99 8.28 -5.09
C MET A 53 31.68 7.59 -4.73
N LEU A 54 31.31 6.53 -5.45
CA LEU A 54 30.14 5.72 -5.14
C LEU A 54 30.30 5.02 -3.80
N ASP A 55 31.47 4.43 -3.52
CA ASP A 55 31.77 3.78 -2.23
C ASP A 55 31.67 4.79 -1.07
N LYS A 56 32.16 6.02 -1.26
CA LYS A 56 32.03 7.11 -0.25
C LYS A 56 30.57 7.48 0.00
N VAL A 57 29.75 7.57 -1.04
CA VAL A 57 28.31 7.88 -0.93
C VAL A 57 27.56 6.76 -0.20
N GLU A 58 27.88 5.49 -0.46
CA GLU A 58 27.29 4.35 0.24
C GLU A 58 27.72 4.28 1.71
N GLN A 59 28.99 4.56 2.01
CA GLN A 59 29.49 4.67 3.39
C GLN A 59 28.84 5.82 4.15
N ALA A 60 28.68 7.00 3.54
CA ALA A 60 28.03 8.15 4.16
C ALA A 60 26.56 7.85 4.50
N HIS A 61 25.81 7.25 3.56
CA HIS A 61 24.44 6.82 3.78
C HIS A 61 24.34 5.81 4.93
N SER A 62 25.21 4.79 4.94
CA SER A 62 25.26 3.77 5.99
C SER A 62 25.57 4.36 7.37
N THR A 63 26.48 5.34 7.43
CA THR A 63 26.86 6.04 8.66
C THR A 63 25.69 6.85 9.22
N ILE A 64 24.95 7.56 8.38
CA ILE A 64 23.76 8.32 8.81
C ILE A 64 22.70 7.37 9.36
N MET A 65 22.39 6.29 8.66
CA MET A 65 21.40 5.30 9.11
C MET A 65 21.79 4.67 10.46
N LEU A 66 23.06 4.30 10.64
CA LEU A 66 23.58 3.79 11.91
C LEU A 66 23.52 4.84 13.03
N SER A 67 23.78 6.11 12.72
CA SER A 67 23.68 7.19 13.71
C SER A 67 22.24 7.39 14.20
N GLN A 68 21.26 7.32 13.29
CA GLN A 68 19.85 7.39 13.61
C GLN A 68 19.41 6.18 14.44
N PHE A 69 19.85 4.97 14.06
CA PHE A 69 19.59 3.75 14.83
C PHE A 69 20.15 3.83 16.26
N ASN A 70 21.40 4.28 16.42
CA ASN A 70 22.02 4.46 17.73
C ASN A 70 21.33 5.55 18.57
N ALA A 71 20.79 6.60 17.95
CA ALA A 71 19.99 7.61 18.63
C ALA A 71 18.67 7.05 19.16
N ARG A 72 18.00 6.17 18.40
CA ARG A 72 16.80 5.44 18.85
C ARG A 72 17.09 4.53 20.03
N LEU A 73 18.15 3.73 19.95
CA LEU A 73 18.54 2.78 20.99
C LEU A 73 18.84 3.49 22.33
N LYS A 74 19.26 4.76 22.27
CA LYS A 74 19.50 5.63 23.44
C LYS A 74 18.29 6.46 23.88
N GLY A 75 17.13 6.31 23.23
CA GLY A 75 15.89 7.01 23.60
C GLY A 75 15.92 8.52 23.36
N LYS A 76 16.84 9.05 22.53
CA LYS A 76 16.84 10.48 22.16
C LYS A 76 15.70 10.73 21.18
N GLY A 77 15.00 11.86 21.33
CA GLY A 77 13.82 12.21 20.54
C GLY A 77 14.08 12.12 19.04
N VAL A 78 13.51 11.10 18.41
CA VAL A 78 13.52 10.92 16.95
C VAL A 78 12.15 11.31 16.41
N SER A 79 12.06 11.69 15.14
CA SER A 79 10.78 12.00 14.49
C SER A 79 9.78 10.85 14.69
N LYS A 80 8.48 11.17 14.83
CA LYS A 80 7.44 10.19 15.18
C LYS A 80 7.40 9.00 14.22
N ASP A 81 7.60 9.26 12.93
CA ASP A 81 7.60 8.23 11.88
C ASP A 81 8.76 7.23 12.06
N VAL A 82 9.85 7.70 12.64
CA VAL A 82 11.08 6.94 12.90
C VAL A 82 11.03 6.28 14.28
N ALA A 83 10.34 6.88 15.25
CA ALA A 83 10.11 6.33 16.60
C ALA A 83 9.13 5.14 16.61
N TYR A 84 8.16 5.12 15.69
CA TYR A 84 7.17 4.04 15.59
C TYR A 84 7.44 3.03 14.47
N ALA A 85 8.56 3.14 13.76
CA ALA A 85 8.94 2.23 12.68
C ALA A 85 9.03 0.76 13.14
N ASP A 86 9.36 0.54 14.43
CA ASP A 86 9.57 -0.78 15.02
C ASP A 86 8.30 -1.34 15.72
N ARG A 87 7.17 -0.62 15.68
CA ARG A 87 5.89 -1.18 16.14
C ARG A 87 5.40 -2.18 15.10
N GLU A 88 5.76 -3.44 15.31
CA GLU A 88 5.23 -4.53 14.51
C GLU A 88 3.70 -4.59 14.66
N PRO A 89 2.96 -4.75 13.54
CA PRO A 89 1.52 -4.93 13.60
C PRO A 89 1.20 -6.23 14.35
N LEU A 90 0.18 -6.19 15.21
CA LEU A 90 -0.29 -7.34 16.00
C LEU A 90 -0.62 -8.57 15.13
N PHE A 91 -0.97 -8.35 13.87
CA PHE A 91 -1.26 -9.38 12.89
C PHE A 91 -0.37 -9.24 11.65
N PRO A 92 0.33 -10.31 11.24
CA PRO A 92 1.26 -10.26 10.11
C PRO A 92 0.58 -10.03 8.75
N TRP A 93 -0.74 -10.27 8.61
CA TRP A 93 -1.44 -10.23 7.31
C TRP A 93 -2.39 -9.03 7.09
N ARG A 94 -2.39 -8.01 7.98
CA ARG A 94 -3.36 -6.90 7.89
C ARG A 94 -3.27 -6.16 6.54
N PRO A 95 -4.40 -5.80 5.89
CA PRO A 95 -4.39 -4.89 4.75
C PRO A 95 -3.63 -3.60 5.07
N LYS A 96 -2.73 -3.20 4.18
CA LYS A 96 -1.93 -2.00 4.41
C LYS A 96 -2.76 -0.78 4.01
N ARG A 97 -2.87 0.20 4.91
CA ARG A 97 -3.57 1.45 4.56
C ARG A 97 -2.74 2.24 3.56
N TRP A 98 -3.35 2.58 2.44
CA TRP A 98 -2.82 3.51 1.44
C TRP A 98 -3.99 4.33 0.92
N ASP A 99 -3.97 5.61 1.28
CA ASP A 99 -5.02 6.56 0.92
C ASP A 99 -4.76 7.04 -0.52
N ALA A 100 -5.73 6.80 -1.40
CA ALA A 100 -5.66 7.25 -2.79
C ALA A 100 -5.80 8.78 -2.89
N THR A 101 -5.35 9.35 -4.00
CA THR A 101 -5.52 10.79 -4.28
C THR A 101 -7.00 11.17 -4.18
N PRO A 102 -7.38 12.30 -3.54
CA PRO A 102 -8.79 12.68 -3.36
C PRO A 102 -9.62 12.67 -4.65
N LYS A 103 -9.02 13.08 -5.77
CA LYS A 103 -9.64 13.03 -7.10
C LYS A 103 -10.04 11.61 -7.51
N VAL A 104 -9.18 10.62 -7.24
CA VAL A 104 -9.42 9.21 -7.57
C VAL A 104 -10.54 8.64 -6.70
N ILE A 105 -10.52 8.94 -5.40
CA ILE A 105 -11.58 8.55 -4.45
C ILE A 105 -12.94 9.07 -4.90
N MET A 106 -13.00 10.34 -5.31
CA MET A 106 -14.24 10.96 -5.80
C MET A 106 -14.74 10.32 -7.10
N VAL A 107 -13.87 10.14 -8.10
CA VAL A 107 -14.28 9.60 -9.41
C VAL A 107 -14.77 8.16 -9.27
N ILE A 108 -14.05 7.31 -8.54
CA ILE A 108 -14.48 5.93 -8.30
C ILE A 108 -15.77 5.91 -7.47
N GLY A 109 -15.85 6.76 -6.44
CA GLY A 109 -17.07 6.90 -5.62
C GLY A 109 -18.29 7.29 -6.46
N ALA A 110 -18.13 8.24 -7.38
CA ALA A 110 -19.20 8.65 -8.30
C ALA A 110 -19.63 7.52 -9.26
N MET A 111 -18.67 6.78 -9.82
CA MET A 111 -18.96 5.62 -10.66
C MET A 111 -19.72 4.53 -9.90
N GLN A 112 -19.28 4.21 -8.68
CA GLN A 112 -19.92 3.22 -7.82
C GLN A 112 -21.31 3.67 -7.38
N LEU A 113 -21.49 4.95 -7.03
CA LEU A 113 -22.80 5.51 -6.68
C LEU A 113 -23.75 5.49 -7.88
N GLY A 114 -23.27 5.81 -9.09
CA GLY A 114 -24.05 5.68 -10.32
C GLY A 114 -24.51 4.24 -10.58
N MET A 115 -23.62 3.26 -10.34
CA MET A 115 -23.97 1.84 -10.44
C MET A 115 -25.01 1.40 -9.41
N VAL A 116 -24.92 1.93 -8.18
CA VAL A 116 -25.94 1.70 -7.15
C VAL A 116 -27.27 2.27 -7.59
N ALA A 117 -27.33 3.55 -7.98
CA ALA A 117 -28.56 4.18 -8.46
C ALA A 117 -29.20 3.40 -9.61
N TYR A 118 -28.40 2.95 -10.58
CA TYR A 118 -28.87 2.12 -11.68
C TYR A 118 -29.32 0.73 -11.22
N GLY A 119 -28.67 0.15 -10.21
CA GLY A 119 -29.06 -1.09 -9.56
C GLY A 119 -30.42 -1.00 -8.87
N PHE A 120 -30.72 0.13 -8.23
CA PHE A 120 -32.02 0.36 -7.57
C PHE A 120 -33.16 0.57 -8.57
N GLN A 121 -32.91 1.17 -9.74
CA GLN A 121 -33.92 1.30 -10.80
C GLN A 121 -34.21 -0.02 -11.52
N GLN A 122 -33.17 -0.81 -11.76
CA GLN A 122 -33.26 -2.06 -12.50
C GLN A 122 -32.38 -3.13 -11.81
N PRO A 123 -32.94 -3.86 -10.84
CA PRO A 123 -32.18 -4.82 -10.03
C PRO A 123 -31.75 -6.02 -10.88
N ALA A 124 -30.47 -6.08 -11.23
CA ALA A 124 -29.89 -7.20 -11.97
C ALA A 124 -28.54 -7.57 -11.35
N LEU A 125 -28.33 -8.87 -11.09
CA LEU A 125 -27.06 -9.35 -10.54
C LEU A 125 -25.86 -9.08 -11.46
N SER A 126 -26.06 -8.94 -12.77
CA SER A 126 -25.00 -8.51 -13.69
C SER A 126 -24.37 -7.15 -13.29
N LYS A 127 -25.10 -6.30 -12.57
CA LYS A 127 -24.61 -5.01 -12.08
C LYS A 127 -23.58 -5.13 -10.95
N THR A 128 -23.59 -6.22 -10.19
CA THR A 128 -22.53 -6.49 -9.21
C THR A 128 -21.21 -6.79 -9.90
N ILE A 129 -21.26 -7.47 -11.07
CA ILE A 129 -20.10 -7.74 -11.90
C ILE A 129 -19.50 -6.43 -12.41
N PHE A 130 -20.33 -5.49 -12.88
CA PHE A 130 -19.87 -4.17 -13.30
C PHE A 130 -19.23 -3.36 -12.15
N CYS A 131 -19.79 -3.41 -10.94
CA CYS A 131 -19.16 -2.80 -9.75
C CYS A 131 -17.78 -3.41 -9.48
N GLY A 132 -17.65 -4.72 -9.64
CA GLY A 132 -16.39 -5.44 -9.50
C GLY A 132 -15.37 -5.09 -10.59
N LEU A 133 -15.79 -4.95 -11.84
CA LEU A 133 -14.90 -4.52 -12.93
C LEU A 133 -14.35 -3.11 -12.71
N ILE A 134 -15.19 -2.18 -12.24
CA ILE A 134 -14.77 -0.83 -11.86
C ILE A 134 -13.74 -0.91 -10.71
N GLY A 135 -14.01 -1.74 -9.70
CA GLY A 135 -13.09 -1.96 -8.58
C GLY A 135 -11.76 -2.58 -8.99
N ILE A 136 -11.77 -3.57 -9.88
CA ILE A 136 -10.56 -4.19 -10.44
C ILE A 136 -9.75 -3.15 -11.20
N ALA A 137 -10.37 -2.41 -12.13
CA ALA A 137 -9.67 -1.40 -12.91
C ALA A 137 -9.02 -0.33 -12.02
N ALA A 138 -9.76 0.16 -11.03
CA ALA A 138 -9.27 1.11 -10.05
C ALA A 138 -8.11 0.55 -9.22
N ASN A 139 -8.20 -0.70 -8.74
CA ASN A 139 -7.14 -1.35 -7.99
C ASN A 139 -5.90 -1.59 -8.86
N VAL A 140 -6.04 -1.97 -10.12
CA VAL A 140 -4.89 -2.11 -11.05
C VAL A 140 -4.20 -0.77 -11.28
N MET A 141 -4.96 0.30 -11.53
CA MET A 141 -4.41 1.65 -11.67
C MET A 141 -3.66 2.08 -10.41
N LYS A 142 -4.23 1.78 -9.23
CA LYS A 142 -3.61 2.05 -7.93
C LYS A 142 -2.33 1.24 -7.72
N GLN A 143 -2.34 -0.06 -8.03
CA GLN A 143 -1.16 -0.92 -7.93
C GLN A 143 -0.02 -0.42 -8.84
N ASN A 144 -0.35 0.05 -10.04
CA ASN A 144 0.61 0.65 -10.96
C ASN A 144 1.12 2.04 -10.50
N ALA A 145 0.35 2.78 -9.71
CA ALA A 145 0.82 4.03 -9.12
C ALA A 145 1.80 3.80 -7.95
N ILE A 146 1.62 2.71 -7.19
CA ILE A 146 2.45 2.37 -6.02
C ILE A 146 3.73 1.67 -6.44
N LEU A 147 3.61 0.72 -7.38
CA LEU A 147 4.70 -0.07 -7.92
C LEU A 147 4.75 0.15 -9.44
N PRO A 148 5.28 1.29 -9.91
CA PRO A 148 5.29 1.58 -11.35
C PRO A 148 6.04 0.48 -12.11
N PRO A 149 5.47 -0.02 -13.22
CA PRO A 149 6.19 -0.91 -14.10
C PRO A 149 7.43 -0.18 -14.66
N PRO A 150 8.51 -0.91 -14.96
CA PRO A 150 9.70 -0.31 -15.57
C PRO A 150 9.32 0.39 -16.88
N LYS A 151 9.83 1.61 -17.08
CA LYS A 151 9.56 2.41 -18.29
C LYS A 151 10.25 1.81 -19.52
N ASP A 152 11.46 1.30 -19.33
CA ASP A 152 12.23 0.61 -20.35
C ASP A 152 12.40 -0.86 -19.93
N PRO A 153 11.80 -1.81 -20.68
CA PRO A 153 11.86 -3.24 -20.33
C PRO A 153 13.29 -3.79 -20.40
N ASP A 154 14.15 -3.21 -21.24
CA ASP A 154 15.54 -3.65 -21.45
C ASP A 154 16.48 -3.21 -20.31
N MET A 155 16.09 -2.21 -19.52
CA MET A 155 16.85 -1.69 -18.37
C MET A 155 16.21 -2.08 -17.03
N ALA A 156 15.19 -2.94 -17.06
CA ALA A 156 14.52 -3.42 -15.87
C ALA A 156 15.47 -4.33 -15.07
N THR A 157 15.63 -4.04 -13.77
CA THR A 157 16.24 -5.00 -12.85
C THR A 157 15.42 -6.30 -12.82
N GLU A 158 16.02 -7.45 -12.49
CA GLU A 158 15.29 -8.73 -12.40
C GLU A 158 14.09 -8.66 -11.44
N GLU A 159 14.13 -7.78 -10.44
CA GLU A 159 13.02 -7.50 -9.50
C GLU A 159 11.89 -6.65 -10.11
N GLU A 160 12.18 -5.90 -11.18
CA GLU A 160 11.24 -5.06 -11.93
C GLU A 160 10.55 -5.83 -13.06
N ALA A 161 11.19 -6.88 -13.56
CA ALA A 161 10.60 -7.80 -14.52
C ALA A 161 9.33 -8.45 -13.94
N GLY A 162 8.23 -8.41 -14.70
CA GLY A 162 6.95 -8.97 -14.28
C GLY A 162 6.21 -8.18 -13.19
N ARG A 163 6.67 -6.97 -12.82
CA ARG A 163 5.95 -6.11 -11.86
C ARG A 163 4.54 -5.77 -12.36
N ALA A 164 4.39 -5.52 -13.67
CA ALA A 164 3.08 -5.24 -14.28
C ALA A 164 2.07 -6.39 -14.12
N SER A 165 2.49 -7.63 -14.37
CA SER A 165 1.60 -8.79 -14.22
C SER A 165 1.27 -9.06 -12.75
N ARG A 166 2.25 -8.91 -11.84
CA ARG A 166 2.02 -9.02 -10.40
C ARG A 166 1.05 -7.95 -9.89
N ASN A 167 1.19 -6.71 -10.35
CA ASN A 167 0.27 -5.62 -10.01
C ASN A 167 -1.14 -5.89 -10.53
N PHE A 168 -1.25 -6.42 -11.76
CA PHE A 168 -2.54 -6.81 -12.33
C PHE A 168 -3.20 -7.90 -11.48
N VAL A 169 -2.48 -8.99 -11.16
CA VAL A 169 -3.01 -10.09 -10.34
C VAL A 169 -3.43 -9.60 -8.96
N ARG A 170 -2.62 -8.74 -8.31
CA ARG A 170 -2.97 -8.13 -7.02
C ARG A 170 -4.23 -7.29 -7.14
N GLY A 171 -4.30 -6.39 -8.13
CA GLY A 171 -5.46 -5.53 -8.34
C GLY A 171 -6.74 -6.30 -8.65
N PHE A 172 -6.61 -7.37 -9.45
CA PHE A 172 -7.69 -8.30 -9.77
C PHE A 172 -8.19 -9.02 -8.51
N LEU A 173 -7.31 -9.65 -7.74
CA LEU A 173 -7.68 -10.35 -6.51
C LEU A 173 -8.33 -9.41 -5.50
N LEU A 174 -7.80 -8.20 -5.32
CA LEU A 174 -8.37 -7.20 -4.43
C LEU A 174 -9.79 -6.79 -4.86
N GLY A 175 -10.02 -6.56 -6.16
CA GLY A 175 -11.34 -6.20 -6.68
C GLY A 175 -12.35 -7.35 -6.58
N VAL A 176 -11.93 -8.59 -6.89
CA VAL A 176 -12.78 -9.78 -6.76
C VAL A 176 -13.14 -10.05 -5.30
N LEU A 177 -12.17 -10.01 -4.39
CA LEU A 177 -12.39 -10.22 -2.96
C LEU A 177 -13.26 -9.11 -2.36
N ALA A 178 -13.07 -7.85 -2.76
CA ALA A 178 -13.93 -6.75 -2.33
C ALA A 178 -15.37 -6.95 -2.78
N THR A 179 -15.57 -7.36 -4.04
CA THR A 179 -16.89 -7.65 -4.60
C THR A 179 -17.55 -8.80 -3.86
N PHE A 180 -16.82 -9.90 -3.63
CA PHE A 180 -17.34 -11.08 -2.93
C PHE A 180 -17.65 -10.80 -1.45
N ALA A 181 -16.78 -10.08 -0.74
CA ALA A 181 -17.02 -9.67 0.63
C ALA A 181 -18.25 -8.77 0.72
N GLY A 182 -18.37 -7.78 -0.18
CA GLY A 182 -19.52 -6.89 -0.24
C GLY A 182 -20.83 -7.62 -0.53
N THR A 183 -20.85 -8.56 -1.47
CA THR A 183 -22.06 -9.34 -1.76
C THR A 183 -22.41 -10.29 -0.62
N LEU A 184 -21.44 -10.93 0.02
CA LEU A 184 -21.66 -11.87 1.12
C LEU A 184 -22.25 -11.16 2.34
N VAL A 185 -21.67 -10.04 2.76
CA VAL A 185 -22.17 -9.25 3.90
C VAL A 185 -23.62 -8.83 3.68
N PHE A 186 -23.97 -8.41 2.47
CA PHE A 186 -25.32 -8.00 2.12
C PHE A 186 -26.25 -9.15 1.71
N SER A 187 -25.75 -10.40 1.73
CA SER A 187 -26.57 -11.62 1.65
C SER A 187 -26.95 -12.16 3.04
N LEU A 188 -26.33 -11.68 4.12
CA LEU A 188 -26.65 -12.10 5.49
C LEU A 188 -28.15 -11.94 5.86
N PRO A 189 -28.87 -10.88 5.43
CA PRO A 189 -30.30 -10.78 5.69
C PRO A 189 -31.11 -11.92 5.07
N GLU A 190 -30.73 -12.40 3.88
CA GLU A 190 -31.39 -13.56 3.25
C GLU A 190 -31.14 -14.83 4.06
N VAL A 191 -29.89 -15.05 4.50
CA VAL A 191 -29.52 -16.23 5.30
C VAL A 191 -30.29 -16.22 6.63
N ALA A 192 -30.36 -15.07 7.30
CA ALA A 192 -31.13 -14.91 8.52
C ALA A 192 -32.62 -15.18 8.28
N VAL A 193 -33.19 -14.66 7.19
CA VAL A 193 -34.60 -14.89 6.83
C VAL A 193 -34.90 -16.36 6.56
N GLN A 194 -34.01 -17.07 5.85
CA GLN A 194 -34.16 -18.50 5.60
C GLN A 194 -34.08 -19.31 6.90
N GLN A 195 -33.16 -18.95 7.80
CA GLN A 195 -32.94 -19.67 9.06
C GLN A 195 -34.03 -19.39 10.10
N PHE A 196 -34.55 -18.16 10.17
CA PHE A 196 -35.54 -17.71 11.15
C PHE A 196 -36.97 -17.65 10.61
N LYS A 197 -37.20 -18.03 9.33
CA LYS A 197 -38.52 -18.00 8.65
C LYS A 197 -39.22 -16.64 8.74
N LEU A 198 -38.46 -15.54 8.72
CA LEU A 198 -39.00 -14.18 8.76
C LEU A 198 -39.41 -13.72 7.36
N THR A 199 -40.46 -12.93 7.22
CA THR A 199 -40.79 -12.29 5.94
C THR A 199 -39.92 -11.04 5.75
N LEU A 200 -39.29 -10.93 4.58
CA LEU A 200 -38.54 -9.71 4.24
C LEU A 200 -39.51 -8.55 4.00
N PRO A 201 -39.20 -7.33 4.49
CA PRO A 201 -40.00 -6.17 4.20
C PRO A 201 -39.94 -5.87 2.70
N THR A 202 -41.09 -5.93 2.04
CA THR A 202 -41.24 -5.48 0.65
C THR A 202 -41.55 -3.98 0.68
N ILE A 203 -40.59 -3.16 0.24
CA ILE A 203 -40.84 -1.71 0.09
C ILE A 203 -41.56 -1.49 -1.24
N PRO A 204 -42.77 -0.91 -1.25
CA PRO A 204 -43.50 -0.64 -2.48
C PRO A 204 -42.69 0.29 -3.40
N GLY A 205 -42.59 -0.07 -4.68
CA GLY A 205 -41.83 0.69 -5.69
C GLY A 205 -40.37 0.28 -5.89
N MET A 206 -39.83 -0.63 -5.06
CA MET A 206 -38.49 -1.19 -5.27
C MET A 206 -38.55 -2.67 -5.63
N PRO A 207 -38.39 -3.03 -6.92
CA PRO A 207 -38.26 -4.43 -7.30
C PRO A 207 -36.98 -5.01 -6.67
N ASN A 208 -37.06 -6.25 -6.16
CA ASN A 208 -35.91 -7.05 -5.70
C ASN A 208 -34.86 -6.28 -4.86
N ILE A 209 -35.30 -5.67 -3.75
CA ILE A 209 -34.46 -4.95 -2.78
C ILE A 209 -33.18 -5.69 -2.43
N ILE A 210 -33.27 -7.00 -2.26
CA ILE A 210 -32.17 -7.90 -1.97
C ILE A 210 -31.02 -7.78 -2.99
N VAL A 211 -31.35 -7.76 -4.28
CA VAL A 211 -30.35 -7.64 -5.36
C VAL A 211 -29.73 -6.25 -5.34
N SER A 212 -30.54 -5.21 -5.12
CA SER A 212 -30.06 -3.83 -4.95
C SER A 212 -29.12 -3.68 -3.75
N MET A 213 -29.39 -4.39 -2.65
CA MET A 213 -28.51 -4.44 -1.47
C MET A 213 -27.18 -5.14 -1.77
N LYS A 214 -27.18 -6.21 -2.56
CA LYS A 214 -25.94 -6.86 -3.03
C LYS A 214 -25.11 -5.94 -3.92
N ILE A 215 -25.75 -5.15 -4.78
CA ILE A 215 -25.09 -4.13 -5.62
C ILE A 215 -24.49 -3.03 -4.73
N LEU A 216 -25.24 -2.53 -3.74
CA LEU A 216 -24.74 -1.58 -2.76
C LEU A 216 -23.53 -2.11 -2.00
N GLY A 217 -23.59 -3.35 -1.52
CA GLY A 217 -22.48 -4.00 -0.83
C GLY A 217 -21.24 -4.12 -1.70
N ALA A 218 -21.38 -4.61 -2.94
CA ALA A 218 -20.29 -4.69 -3.90
C ALA A 218 -19.67 -3.31 -4.20
N ALA A 219 -20.51 -2.29 -4.43
CA ALA A 219 -20.06 -0.94 -4.74
C ALA A 219 -19.32 -0.28 -3.58
N LEU A 220 -19.86 -0.41 -2.36
CA LEU A 220 -19.26 0.16 -1.14
C LEU A 220 -17.92 -0.50 -0.81
N PHE A 221 -17.84 -1.83 -0.84
CA PHE A 221 -16.59 -2.53 -0.53
C PHE A 221 -15.53 -2.26 -1.59
N ASN A 222 -15.88 -2.22 -2.88
CA ASN A 222 -14.93 -1.84 -3.93
C ASN A 222 -14.45 -0.39 -3.75
N TRP A 223 -15.34 0.54 -3.41
CA TRP A 223 -14.96 1.92 -3.15
C TRP A 223 -14.02 2.05 -1.93
N VAL A 224 -14.33 1.38 -0.81
CA VAL A 224 -13.49 1.41 0.39
C VAL A 224 -12.12 0.79 0.14
N MET A 225 -12.07 -0.38 -0.52
CA MET A 225 -10.81 -1.05 -0.82
C MET A 225 -9.93 -0.21 -1.75
N THR A 226 -10.50 0.30 -2.85
CA THR A 226 -9.76 1.16 -3.79
C THR A 226 -9.30 2.46 -3.13
N SER A 227 -10.11 3.05 -2.25
CA SER A 227 -9.82 4.34 -1.62
C SER A 227 -8.75 4.28 -0.54
N PHE A 228 -8.76 3.24 0.31
CA PHE A 228 -7.98 3.25 1.56
C PHE A 228 -7.03 2.08 1.73
N TYR A 229 -7.13 1.01 0.95
CA TYR A 229 -6.39 -0.23 1.22
C TYR A 229 -5.57 -0.71 0.02
N TYR A 230 -4.39 -1.26 0.31
CA TYR A 230 -3.45 -1.86 -0.62
C TYR A 230 -3.33 -3.36 -0.38
#